data_AF-A0A959FDK8-F1
#
_entry.id   AF-A0A959FDK8-F1
#
_cell.length_a   1.000
_cell.length_b   1.000
_cell.length_c   1.000
_cell.angle_alpha   90.00
_cell.angle_beta   90.00
_cell.angle_gamma   90.00
#
_symmetry.space_group_name_H-M   'P 1'
#
loop_
_entity.id
_entity.type
_entity.pdbx_description
1 polymer ?
#
loop_
_entity_poly.entity_id
_entity_poly.type
_entity_poly.pdbx_seq_one_letter_code
_entity_poly.pdbx_strand_id
1 'polypeptide(L)'
;MNVLQKILIRLRLKEASQQDVAQAFRDKDIDALKLFLKTGLYPERAAAAAHLGRLKARTAIPDLVYLLWDDFEPVATAARESLKYFLPNPKIEERLEQARQYWDNRAKNWSLKREASYYDMDDPHNPRNPMVDKNRMKRLKRVKIELQKSIRFW
;
A
#
# COMPACT_ATOMS: atom_id res chain seq x y z
N MET A 1 -19.22 18.52 -3.93
CA MET A 1 -19.68 17.95 -2.65
C MET A 1 -20.02 19.11 -1.72
N ASN A 2 -21.10 19.05 -0.95
CA ASN A 2 -21.49 20.21 -0.13
C ASN A 2 -20.63 20.33 1.15
N VAL A 3 -20.64 21.52 1.76
CA VAL A 3 -19.84 21.82 2.97
C VAL A 3 -20.25 20.94 4.15
N LEU A 4 -21.55 20.67 4.31
CA LEU A 4 -22.07 19.83 5.39
C LEU A 4 -21.49 18.40 5.32
N GLN A 5 -21.47 17.79 4.13
CA GLN A 5 -20.89 16.46 3.89
C GLN A 5 -19.40 16.44 4.24
N LYS A 6 -18.63 17.47 3.86
CA LYS A 6 -17.21 17.61 4.25
C LYS A 6 -17.04 17.63 5.77
N ILE A 7 -17.86 18.41 6.47
CA ILE A 7 -17.81 18.53 7.94
C ILE A 7 -18.14 17.20 8.60
N LEU A 8 -19.22 16.53 8.18
CA LEU A 8 -19.63 15.24 8.74
C LEU A 8 -18.54 14.18 8.58
N ILE A 9 -17.92 14.10 7.41
CA ILE A 9 -16.82 13.15 7.14
C ILE A 9 -15.58 13.50 7.98
N ARG A 10 -15.24 14.79 8.07
CA ARG A 10 -14.11 15.25 8.87
C ARG A 10 -14.26 14.95 10.36
N LEU A 11 -15.48 15.08 10.88
CA LEU A 11 -15.83 14.75 12.27
C LEU A 11 -16.11 13.26 12.49
N ARG A 12 -15.96 12.42 11.45
CA ARG A 12 -16.27 10.97 11.49
C ARG A 12 -17.72 10.66 11.89
N LEU A 13 -18.64 11.60 11.62
CA LEU A 13 -20.08 11.42 11.81
C LEU A 13 -20.74 10.76 10.58
N LYS A 14 -20.00 10.67 9.47
CA LYS A 14 -20.37 9.98 8.23
C LYS A 14 -19.12 9.34 7.62
N GLU A 15 -19.22 8.10 7.19
CA GLU A 15 -18.16 7.48 6.39
C GLU A 15 -18.15 8.05 4.96
N ALA A 16 -16.95 8.24 4.41
CA ALA A 16 -16.82 8.59 3.01
C ALA A 16 -17.23 7.38 2.15
N SER A 17 -18.04 7.61 1.13
CA SER A 17 -18.45 6.59 0.17
C SER A 17 -17.79 6.82 -1.19
N GLN A 18 -17.76 5.79 -2.02
CA GLN A 18 -17.39 5.90 -3.43
C GLN A 18 -18.16 7.01 -4.18
N GLN A 19 -19.43 7.23 -3.83
CA GLN A 19 -20.23 8.28 -4.44
C GLN A 19 -19.74 9.68 -4.05
N ASP A 20 -19.31 9.87 -2.81
CA ASP A 20 -18.73 11.14 -2.35
C ASP A 20 -17.41 11.43 -3.08
N VAL A 21 -16.57 10.40 -3.27
CA VAL A 21 -15.31 10.49 -4.03
C VAL A 21 -15.58 10.83 -5.50
N ALA A 22 -16.51 10.12 -6.13
CA ALA A 22 -16.89 10.36 -7.52
C ALA A 22 -17.46 11.78 -7.71
N GLN A 23 -18.27 12.26 -6.76
CA GLN A 23 -18.80 13.61 -6.79
C GLN A 23 -17.69 14.65 -6.65
N ALA A 24 -16.75 14.48 -5.70
CA ALA A 24 -15.61 15.38 -5.57
C ALA A 24 -14.73 15.41 -6.82
N PHE A 25 -14.55 14.28 -7.50
CA PHE A 25 -13.84 14.23 -8.77
C PHE A 25 -14.57 14.99 -9.88
N ARG A 26 -15.90 14.79 -10.03
CA ARG A 26 -16.72 15.55 -10.98
C ARG A 26 -16.62 17.06 -10.74
N ASP A 27 -16.64 17.46 -9.48
CA ASP A 27 -16.56 18.85 -9.06
C ASP A 27 -15.13 19.42 -9.08
N LYS A 28 -14.13 18.58 -9.41
CA LYS A 28 -12.69 18.92 -9.34
C LYS A 28 -12.26 19.46 -7.96
N ASP A 29 -12.91 18.96 -6.91
CA ASP A 29 -12.73 19.39 -5.52
C ASP A 29 -11.49 18.71 -4.91
N ILE A 30 -10.33 19.30 -5.14
CA ILE A 30 -9.03 18.75 -4.71
C ILE A 30 -8.99 18.58 -3.18
N ASP A 31 -9.56 19.51 -2.41
CA ASP A 31 -9.54 19.45 -0.95
C ASP A 31 -10.39 18.30 -0.42
N ALA A 32 -11.55 18.04 -1.03
CA ALA A 32 -12.36 16.87 -0.70
C ALA A 32 -11.62 15.57 -1.02
N LEU A 33 -10.98 15.49 -2.19
CA LEU A 33 -10.19 14.30 -2.55
C LEU A 33 -9.03 14.08 -1.57
N LYS A 34 -8.33 15.14 -1.15
CA LYS A 34 -7.29 15.08 -0.12
C LYS A 34 -7.84 14.66 1.26
N LEU A 35 -9.05 15.07 1.61
CA LEU A 35 -9.73 14.61 2.82
C LEU A 35 -9.96 13.10 2.77
N PHE A 36 -10.40 12.56 1.62
CA PHE A 36 -10.64 11.12 1.46
C PHE A 36 -9.38 10.27 1.55
N LEU A 37 -8.23 10.77 1.11
CA LEU A 37 -6.95 10.07 1.32
C LEU A 37 -6.66 9.73 2.80
N LYS A 38 -7.20 10.55 3.72
CA LYS A 38 -6.94 10.49 5.17
C LYS A 38 -8.05 9.83 5.97
N THR A 39 -9.27 9.88 5.45
CA THR A 39 -10.49 9.52 6.21
C THR A 39 -11.30 8.41 5.56
N GLY A 40 -11.11 8.16 4.26
CA GLY A 40 -11.82 7.11 3.55
C GLY A 40 -11.33 5.72 3.95
N LEU A 41 -12.14 4.70 3.66
CA LEU A 41 -11.69 3.32 3.69
C LEU A 41 -10.78 3.06 2.48
N TYR A 42 -10.19 1.86 2.44
CA TYR A 42 -9.22 1.50 1.40
C TYR A 42 -9.71 1.78 -0.04
N PRO A 43 -10.96 1.45 -0.43
CA PRO A 43 -11.45 1.74 -1.78
C PRO A 43 -11.52 3.25 -2.08
N GLU A 44 -11.97 4.06 -1.11
CA GLU A 44 -12.12 5.51 -1.27
C GLU A 44 -10.78 6.21 -1.37
N ARG A 45 -9.80 5.76 -0.57
CA ARG A 45 -8.43 6.28 -0.60
C ARG A 45 -7.77 5.99 -1.94
N ALA A 46 -7.90 4.77 -2.45
CA ALA A 46 -7.35 4.39 -3.75
C ALA A 46 -7.99 5.20 -4.89
N ALA A 47 -9.32 5.32 -4.88
CA ALA A 47 -10.05 6.12 -5.86
C ALA A 47 -9.64 7.60 -5.80
N ALA A 48 -9.60 8.20 -4.62
CA ALA A 48 -9.21 9.59 -4.45
C ALA A 48 -7.77 9.85 -4.90
N ALA A 49 -6.83 8.94 -4.64
CA ALA A 49 -5.46 9.04 -5.13
C ALA A 49 -5.43 9.07 -6.67
N ALA A 50 -6.10 8.09 -7.31
CA ALA A 50 -6.20 8.01 -8.77
C ALA A 50 -6.81 9.29 -9.38
N HIS A 51 -7.86 9.83 -8.77
CA HIS A 51 -8.51 11.06 -9.22
C HIS A 51 -7.59 12.28 -9.10
N LEU A 52 -6.82 12.41 -8.01
CA LEU A 52 -5.86 13.51 -7.84
C LEU A 52 -4.75 13.47 -8.91
N GLY A 53 -4.28 12.28 -9.29
CA GLY A 53 -3.35 12.10 -10.42
C GLY A 53 -3.95 12.54 -11.75
N ARG A 54 -5.18 12.08 -12.06
CA ARG A 54 -5.91 12.46 -13.29
C ARG A 54 -6.17 13.96 -13.39
N LEU A 55 -6.45 14.62 -12.26
CA LEU A 55 -6.61 16.07 -12.18
C LEU A 55 -5.27 16.83 -12.20
N LYS A 56 -4.12 16.14 -12.19
CA LYS A 56 -2.77 16.73 -12.10
C LYS A 56 -2.65 17.71 -10.93
N ALA A 57 -3.27 17.37 -9.79
CA ALA A 57 -3.32 18.23 -8.61
C ALA A 57 -1.94 18.32 -7.91
N ARG A 58 -1.10 19.28 -8.32
CA ARG A 58 0.27 19.45 -7.79
C ARG A 58 0.31 19.66 -6.27
N THR A 59 -0.72 20.27 -5.70
CA THR A 59 -0.88 20.47 -4.24
C THR A 59 -1.12 19.18 -3.45
N ALA A 60 -1.42 18.07 -4.13
CA ALA A 60 -1.60 16.75 -3.54
C ALA A 60 -0.36 15.85 -3.65
N ILE A 61 0.73 16.30 -4.30
CA ILE A 61 1.96 15.50 -4.43
C ILE A 61 2.47 15.00 -3.07
N PRO A 62 2.55 15.82 -1.99
CA PRO A 62 2.98 15.31 -0.69
C PRO A 62 2.09 14.20 -0.13
N ASP A 63 0.77 14.35 -0.27
CA ASP A 63 -0.20 13.35 0.19
C ASP A 63 -0.09 12.06 -0.65
N LEU A 64 0.12 12.15 -1.96
CA LEU A 64 0.33 10.99 -2.85
C LEU A 64 1.66 10.29 -2.56
N VAL A 65 2.74 11.03 -2.27
CA VAL A 65 4.03 10.44 -1.89
C VAL A 65 3.88 9.66 -0.58
N TYR A 66 3.18 10.21 0.41
CA TYR A 66 2.92 9.50 1.67
C TYR A 66 2.21 8.15 1.44
N LEU A 67 1.27 8.09 0.50
CA LEU A 67 0.52 6.87 0.20
C LEU A 67 1.34 5.77 -0.48
N LEU A 68 2.56 6.04 -0.95
CA LEU A 68 3.42 5.00 -1.54
C LEU A 68 3.73 3.85 -0.57
N TRP A 69 3.66 4.10 0.73
CA TRP A 69 3.90 3.13 1.79
C TRP A 69 2.62 2.74 2.54
N ASP A 70 1.48 2.87 1.88
CA ASP A 70 0.21 2.49 2.49
C ASP A 70 0.22 1.03 2.97
N ASP A 71 -0.51 0.73 4.05
CA ASP A 71 -0.66 -0.64 4.54
C ASP A 71 -1.42 -1.52 3.53
N PHE A 72 -2.26 -0.91 2.69
CA PHE A 72 -3.01 -1.58 1.65
C PHE A 72 -2.41 -1.35 0.25
N GLU A 73 -1.91 -2.43 -0.35
CA GLU A 73 -1.19 -2.41 -1.64
C GLU A 73 -1.96 -1.75 -2.80
N PRO A 74 -3.29 -1.92 -2.95
CA PRO A 74 -4.05 -1.20 -3.98
C PRO A 74 -4.03 0.33 -3.82
N VAL A 75 -4.00 0.86 -2.60
CA VAL A 75 -3.89 2.32 -2.36
C VAL A 75 -2.51 2.81 -2.76
N ALA A 76 -1.45 2.10 -2.36
CA ALA A 76 -0.08 2.42 -2.74
C ALA A 76 0.12 2.36 -4.26
N THR A 77 -0.48 1.37 -4.93
CA THR A 77 -0.47 1.23 -6.39
C THR A 77 -1.16 2.42 -7.05
N ALA A 78 -2.33 2.83 -6.57
CA ALA A 78 -3.04 4.00 -7.10
C ALA A 78 -2.23 5.28 -6.94
N ALA A 79 -1.56 5.48 -5.81
CA ALA A 79 -0.67 6.61 -5.59
C ALA A 79 0.53 6.62 -6.54
N ARG A 80 1.16 5.45 -6.74
CA ARG A 80 2.27 5.24 -7.68
C ARG A 80 1.89 5.60 -9.12
N GLU A 81 0.74 5.10 -9.60
CA GLU A 81 0.23 5.43 -10.93
C GLU A 81 -0.11 6.92 -11.05
N SER A 82 -0.66 7.51 -10.00
CA SER A 82 -1.01 8.94 -9.97
C SER A 82 0.22 9.84 -10.05
N LEU A 83 1.31 9.45 -9.39
CA LEU A 83 2.56 10.21 -9.39
C LEU A 83 3.25 10.23 -10.76
N LYS A 84 2.99 9.25 -11.63
CA LYS A 84 3.52 9.23 -13.02
C LYS A 84 3.05 10.43 -13.85
N TYR A 85 1.89 11.02 -13.54
CA TYR A 85 1.40 12.23 -14.23
C TYR A 85 2.23 13.49 -13.95
N PHE A 86 3.15 13.43 -12.99
CA PHE A 86 4.01 14.55 -12.59
C PHE A 86 5.48 14.35 -13.00
N LEU A 87 5.75 13.34 -13.82
CA LEU A 87 7.06 13.12 -14.43
C LEU A 87 7.26 14.03 -15.66
N PRO A 88 8.51 14.37 -16.01
CA PRO A 88 9.74 14.08 -15.27
C PRO A 88 9.86 14.95 -14.01
N ASN A 89 10.25 14.32 -12.90
CA ASN A 89 10.58 15.02 -11.65
C ASN A 89 11.50 14.12 -10.81
N PRO A 90 12.79 14.46 -10.69
CA PRO A 90 13.77 13.59 -10.04
C PRO A 90 13.40 13.17 -8.61
N LYS A 91 12.78 14.07 -7.85
CA LYS A 91 12.34 13.75 -6.48
C LYS A 91 11.20 12.74 -6.47
N ILE A 92 10.29 12.81 -7.43
CA ILE A 92 9.20 11.84 -7.55
C ILE A 92 9.75 10.49 -8.04
N GLU A 93 10.66 10.51 -9.00
CA GLU A 93 11.32 9.30 -9.51
C GLU A 93 12.05 8.54 -8.40
N GLU A 94 12.82 9.26 -7.57
CA GLU A 94 13.49 8.68 -6.40
C GLU A 94 12.49 8.01 -5.44
N ARG A 95 11.38 8.68 -5.12
CA ARG A 95 10.35 8.12 -4.24
C ARG A 95 9.64 6.91 -4.84
N LEU A 96 9.38 6.92 -6.15
CA LEU A 96 8.78 5.78 -6.85
C LEU A 96 9.70 4.56 -6.83
N GLU A 97 11.00 4.75 -7.00
CA GLU A 97 11.98 3.67 -6.95
C GLU A 97 12.14 3.12 -5.52
N GLN A 98 12.20 3.98 -4.50
CA GLN A 98 12.18 3.55 -3.10
C GLN A 98 10.93 2.72 -2.77
N ALA A 99 9.76 3.17 -3.22
CA ALA A 99 8.51 2.45 -3.01
C ALA A 99 8.50 1.09 -3.71
N ARG A 100 9.00 1.02 -4.96
CA ARG A 100 9.14 -0.24 -5.69
C ARG A 100 9.98 -1.25 -4.92
N GLN A 101 11.17 -0.84 -4.46
CA GLN A 101 12.07 -1.71 -3.69
C GLN A 101 11.44 -2.17 -2.37
N TYR A 102 10.71 -1.28 -1.69
CA TYR A 102 9.95 -1.61 -0.48
C TYR A 102 8.94 -2.75 -0.76
N TRP A 103 8.10 -2.61 -1.79
CA TRP A 103 7.05 -3.58 -2.10
C TRP A 103 7.60 -4.90 -2.65
N ASP A 104 8.64 -4.87 -3.48
CA ASP A 104 9.34 -6.07 -3.96
C ASP A 104 9.92 -6.88 -2.79
N ASN A 105 10.57 -6.19 -1.84
CA ASN A 105 11.11 -6.82 -0.63
C ASN A 105 10.01 -7.35 0.28
N ARG A 106 8.89 -6.62 0.43
CA ARG A 106 7.75 -7.06 1.23
C ARG A 106 7.12 -8.33 0.65
N ALA A 107 6.90 -8.39 -0.66
CA ALA A 107 6.38 -9.56 -1.36
C ALA A 107 7.33 -10.76 -1.21
N LYS A 108 8.64 -10.55 -1.39
CA LYS A 108 9.67 -11.57 -1.18
C LYS A 108 9.66 -12.10 0.26
N ASN A 109 9.66 -11.21 1.25
CA ASN A 109 9.62 -11.57 2.66
C ASN A 109 8.35 -12.35 3.02
N TRP A 110 7.20 -11.98 2.47
CA TRP A 110 5.96 -12.69 2.72
C TRP A 110 6.00 -14.11 2.12
N SER A 111 6.55 -14.27 0.92
CA SER A 111 6.78 -15.58 0.30
C SER A 111 7.70 -16.45 1.17
N LEU A 112 8.84 -15.90 1.60
CA LEU A 112 9.79 -16.59 2.48
C LEU A 112 9.18 -16.96 3.83
N LYS A 113 8.33 -16.11 4.42
CA LYS A 113 7.61 -16.41 5.66
C LYS A 113 6.61 -17.55 5.48
N ARG A 114 5.85 -17.56 4.37
CA ARG A 114 4.93 -18.67 4.07
C ARG A 114 5.69 -19.97 3.84
N GLU A 115 6.80 -19.90 3.10
CA GLU A 115 7.67 -21.06 2.89
C GLU A 115 8.25 -21.57 4.21
N ALA A 116 8.72 -20.69 5.09
CA ALA A 116 9.20 -21.07 6.42
C ALA A 116 8.10 -21.72 7.26
N SER A 117 6.88 -21.17 7.25
CA SER A 117 5.71 -21.71 7.95
C SER A 117 5.31 -23.10 7.44
N TYR A 118 5.41 -23.37 6.14
CA TYR A 118 5.18 -24.72 5.59
C TYR A 118 6.14 -25.78 6.17
N TYR A 119 7.34 -25.37 6.59
CA TYR A 119 8.34 -26.24 7.22
C TYR A 119 8.35 -26.15 8.74
N ASP A 120 7.44 -25.41 9.37
CA ASP A 120 7.39 -25.24 10.82
C ASP A 120 6.73 -26.46 11.46
N MET A 121 7.46 -27.14 12.35
CA MET A 121 7.11 -28.46 12.90
C MET A 121 6.19 -28.37 14.12
N ASP A 122 5.98 -27.16 14.64
CA ASP A 122 5.16 -26.89 15.83
C ASP A 122 3.77 -26.32 15.48
N ASP A 123 3.41 -26.24 14.19
CA ASP A 123 2.07 -25.79 13.75
C ASP A 123 1.03 -26.91 13.98
N PRO A 124 0.10 -26.75 14.96
CA PRO A 124 -0.89 -27.76 15.28
C PRO A 124 -1.92 -28.00 14.14
N HIS A 125 -1.94 -27.12 13.12
CA HIS A 125 -2.80 -27.25 11.95
C HIS A 125 -2.17 -28.00 10.78
N ASN A 126 -0.89 -28.41 10.86
CA ASN A 126 -0.19 -29.14 9.81
C ASN A 126 0.37 -30.51 10.29
N PRO A 127 -0.49 -31.49 10.62
CA PRO A 127 -0.09 -32.74 11.29
C PRO A 127 0.65 -33.77 10.40
N ARG A 128 1.07 -33.41 9.17
CA ARG A 128 1.67 -34.36 8.21
C ARG A 128 2.97 -33.84 7.59
N ASN A 129 4.08 -33.90 8.33
CA ASN A 129 5.29 -34.60 7.87
C ASN A 129 6.45 -34.43 8.87
N PRO A 130 6.95 -35.51 9.49
CA PRO A 130 8.25 -35.45 10.14
C PRO A 130 9.34 -35.21 9.08
N MET A 131 10.19 -34.19 9.30
CA MET A 131 11.34 -33.86 8.46
C MET A 131 12.33 -35.04 8.36
N VAL A 132 12.20 -35.88 7.33
CA VAL A 132 13.23 -36.89 6.99
C VAL A 132 14.11 -36.45 5.81
N ASP A 133 13.77 -35.36 5.11
CA ASP A 133 14.51 -34.92 3.92
C ASP A 133 15.57 -33.84 4.22
N LYS A 134 16.85 -34.20 4.09
CA LYS A 134 18.02 -33.31 4.22
C LYS A 134 17.95 -32.08 3.29
N ASN A 135 17.28 -32.18 2.14
CA ASN A 135 17.14 -31.07 1.20
C ASN A 135 16.18 -30.00 1.73
N ARG A 136 15.08 -30.41 2.38
CA ARG A 136 14.14 -29.49 3.06
C ARG A 136 14.83 -28.73 4.20
N MET A 137 15.67 -29.41 4.99
CA MET A 137 16.49 -28.80 6.04
C MET A 137 17.46 -27.73 5.52
N LYS A 138 18.17 -28.02 4.43
CA LYS A 138 19.08 -27.04 3.79
C LYS A 138 18.31 -25.84 3.23
N ARG A 139 17.09 -26.06 2.72
CA ARG A 139 16.23 -25.00 2.20
C ARG A 139 15.71 -24.09 3.30
N LEU A 140 15.20 -24.65 4.41
CA LEU A 140 14.76 -23.88 5.58
C LEU A 140 15.89 -23.02 6.18
N LYS A 141 17.11 -23.56 6.31
CA LYS A 141 18.27 -22.77 6.78
C LYS A 141 18.55 -21.57 5.87
N ARG A 142 18.48 -21.74 4.54
CA ARG A 142 18.65 -20.65 3.58
C ARG A 142 17.56 -19.59 3.70
N VAL A 143 16.30 -20.00 3.79
CA VAL A 143 15.14 -19.11 3.97
C VAL A 143 15.29 -18.27 5.26
N LYS A 144 15.68 -18.88 6.39
CA LYS A 144 15.92 -18.16 7.65
C LYS A 144 17.04 -17.11 7.53
N ILE A 145 18.13 -17.43 6.83
CA ILE A 145 19.22 -16.47 6.58
C ILE A 145 18.74 -15.31 5.71
N GLU A 146 17.95 -15.57 4.66
CA GLU A 146 17.41 -14.50 3.81
C GLU A 146 16.46 -13.57 4.57
N LEU A 147 15.60 -14.12 5.43
CA LEU A 147 14.72 -13.34 6.30
C LEU A 147 15.51 -12.50 7.32
N GLN A 148 16.59 -13.03 7.89
CA GLN A 148 17.44 -12.25 8.80
C GLN A 148 18.14 -11.09 8.10
N LYS A 149 18.57 -11.28 6.85
CA LYS A 149 19.16 -10.20 6.04
C LYS A 149 18.14 -9.11 5.80
N SER A 150 16.90 -9.45 5.46
CA SER A 150 15.88 -8.46 5.15
C SER A 150 15.41 -7.64 6.36
N ILE A 151 15.61 -8.12 7.59
CA ILE A 151 15.35 -7.36 8.84
C ILE A 151 16.43 -6.30 9.11
N ARG A 152 17.69 -6.55 8.72
CA ARG A 152 18.82 -5.63 9.00
C ARG A 152 18.90 -4.40 8.08
N PHE A 153 18.04 -4.30 7.07
CA PHE A 153 17.98 -3.17 6.13
C PHE A 153 16.87 -2.15 6.46
N TRP A 154 16.35 -2.16 7.69
CA TRP A 154 15.35 -1.22 8.21
C TRP A 154 15.86 -0.51 9.46
#